data_AF-A0AAF0F5J7-F1
#
_entry.id   AF-A0AAF0F5J7-F1
#
_cell.length_a   1.000
_cell.length_b   1.000
_cell.length_c   1.000
_cell.angle_alpha   90.00
_cell.angle_beta   90.00
_cell.angle_gamma   90.00
#
_symmetry.space_group_name_H-M   'P 1'
#
loop_
_entity.id
_entity.type
_entity.pdbx_description
1 polymer ?
#
loop_
_entity_poly.entity_id
_entity_poly.type
_entity_poly.pdbx_seq_one_letter_code
_entity_poly.pdbx_strand_id
1 'polypeptide(L)'
;MLRRPSVFVSRSLDAHFNLAWEDFLLRTAPSEVPVCFLYRNAPCVVVGRNQNIWTELDARAMHRAHIPVVRRRSGGGTVYHDEGNVNFSFHVPRNAFARHTHTELVAHSLARPPVGLPTRFGEAPVQVNDRNDLYVYARDAANAAPDARRKVSGSAYKIISQRAYHHGTLLLDADLGRMRFLKRSGGAAITSKGIDSVPSPVANLAATFQEHAHRLHPENVYQAIAAAFAETYGAGDTHDVDEANLDAEAQVGKAVHSARKNYDELHTWDWVYGSSPDMQVDVTTDATPWDGTQLALTLHTQRGIVSTVDVRRLDREDLRPALEGLVGAPYDALALPPPSAAPAQTLHSKGPVEEALAQWLRKAL
;
A
#
# COMPACT_ATOMS: atom_id res chain seq x y z
N MET A 1 -22.23 -25.46 -1.96
CA MET A 1 -21.57 -25.70 -0.66
C MET A 1 -20.10 -25.36 -0.82
N LEU A 2 -19.52 -24.64 0.13
CA LEU A 2 -18.09 -24.35 0.14
C LEU A 2 -17.32 -25.66 0.41
N ARG A 3 -16.16 -25.84 -0.23
CA ARG A 3 -15.25 -26.95 0.05
C ARG A 3 -14.35 -26.60 1.23
N ARG A 4 -13.63 -27.60 1.74
CA ARG A 4 -12.71 -27.49 2.87
C ARG A 4 -11.79 -26.26 2.69
N PRO A 5 -11.75 -25.33 3.65
CA PRO A 5 -10.98 -24.10 3.51
C PRO A 5 -9.48 -24.34 3.67
N SER A 6 -8.67 -23.36 3.29
CA SER A 6 -7.20 -23.40 3.43
C SER A 6 -6.69 -22.15 4.13
N VAL A 7 -5.73 -22.33 5.04
CA VAL A 7 -4.99 -21.23 5.69
C VAL A 7 -3.55 -21.26 5.19
N PHE A 8 -3.04 -20.11 4.79
CA PHE A 8 -1.64 -19.91 4.40
C PHE A 8 -0.99 -18.92 5.35
N VAL A 9 0.19 -19.24 5.86
CA VAL A 9 0.99 -18.34 6.70
C VAL A 9 2.30 -18.08 5.98
N SER A 10 2.57 -16.82 5.64
CA SER A 10 3.85 -16.45 5.05
C SER A 10 4.93 -16.38 6.12
N ARG A 11 6.07 -17.02 5.86
CA ARG A 11 7.31 -16.88 6.63
C ARG A 11 8.24 -15.83 6.03
N SER A 12 7.92 -15.32 4.84
CA SER A 12 8.62 -14.21 4.19
C SER A 12 8.20 -12.86 4.77
N LEU A 13 9.17 -11.97 4.93
CA LEU A 13 8.96 -10.54 5.20
C LEU A 13 9.04 -9.68 3.93
N ASP A 14 9.24 -10.27 2.74
CA ASP A 14 9.26 -9.52 1.48
C ASP A 14 7.82 -9.17 1.05
N ALA A 15 7.54 -7.86 1.03
CA ALA A 15 6.26 -7.33 0.59
C ALA A 15 5.90 -7.71 -0.86
N HIS A 16 6.89 -7.85 -1.75
CA HIS A 16 6.64 -8.27 -3.13
C HIS A 16 6.25 -9.73 -3.18
N PHE A 17 6.91 -10.60 -2.41
CA PHE A 17 6.53 -12.01 -2.28
C PHE A 17 5.09 -12.12 -1.78
N ASN A 18 4.79 -11.47 -0.66
CA ASN A 18 3.47 -11.57 -0.04
C ASN A 18 2.35 -11.07 -0.96
N LEU A 19 2.55 -9.95 -1.65
CA LEU A 19 1.56 -9.43 -2.61
C LEU A 19 1.45 -10.29 -3.87
N ALA A 20 2.55 -10.88 -4.34
CA ALA A 20 2.54 -11.80 -5.48
C ALA A 20 1.80 -13.10 -5.15
N TRP A 21 2.03 -13.64 -3.95
CA TRP A 21 1.37 -14.83 -3.43
C TRP A 21 -0.12 -14.59 -3.20
N GLU A 22 -0.50 -13.43 -2.64
CA GLU A 22 -1.92 -13.03 -2.48
C GLU A 22 -2.66 -13.04 -3.83
N ASP A 23 -2.07 -12.45 -4.88
CA ASP A 23 -2.70 -12.44 -6.21
C ASP A 23 -2.66 -13.83 -6.87
N PHE A 24 -1.64 -14.64 -6.59
CA PHE A 24 -1.59 -16.04 -7.02
C PHE A 24 -2.76 -16.82 -6.42
N LEU A 25 -2.92 -16.82 -5.09
CA LEU A 25 -4.04 -17.47 -4.39
C LEU A 25 -5.41 -16.99 -4.89
N LEU A 26 -5.57 -15.68 -5.15
CA LEU A 26 -6.80 -15.14 -5.71
C LEU A 26 -7.16 -15.76 -7.06
N ARG A 27 -6.16 -16.08 -7.89
CA ARG A 27 -6.37 -16.56 -9.26
C ARG A 27 -6.43 -18.08 -9.35
N THR A 28 -5.74 -18.79 -8.48
CA THR A 28 -5.51 -20.24 -8.60
C THR A 28 -6.36 -21.08 -7.67
N ALA A 29 -6.79 -20.55 -6.52
CA ALA A 29 -7.64 -21.29 -5.61
C ALA A 29 -9.02 -21.59 -6.26
N PRO A 30 -9.52 -22.85 -6.18
CA PRO A 30 -10.86 -23.21 -6.69
C PRO A 30 -11.93 -22.30 -6.09
N SER A 31 -12.88 -21.79 -6.89
CA SER A 31 -13.78 -20.70 -6.50
C SER A 31 -14.60 -20.98 -5.23
N GLU A 32 -14.90 -22.25 -4.97
CA GLU A 32 -15.66 -22.75 -3.82
C GLU A 32 -14.84 -22.96 -2.54
N VAL A 33 -13.52 -22.79 -2.59
CA VAL A 33 -12.61 -22.92 -1.44
C VAL A 33 -12.36 -21.53 -0.82
N PRO A 34 -12.78 -21.28 0.43
CA PRO A 34 -12.35 -20.11 1.19
C PRO A 34 -10.87 -20.22 1.52
N VAL A 35 -10.14 -19.12 1.38
CA VAL A 35 -8.70 -19.06 1.70
C VAL A 35 -8.45 -17.91 2.68
N CYS A 36 -7.67 -18.19 3.72
CA CYS A 36 -7.11 -17.17 4.62
C CYS A 36 -5.60 -17.12 4.39
N PHE A 37 -5.04 -15.94 4.15
CA PHE A 37 -3.60 -15.71 4.02
C PHE A 37 -3.14 -14.70 5.06
N LEU A 38 -2.16 -15.08 5.87
CA LEU A 38 -1.65 -14.30 6.99
C LEU A 38 -0.16 -14.03 6.77
N TYR A 39 0.26 -12.78 6.93
CA TYR A 39 1.64 -12.38 6.65
C TYR A 39 2.04 -11.12 7.42
N ARG A 40 3.32 -10.78 7.35
CA ARG A 40 3.93 -9.52 7.81
C ARG A 40 4.94 -9.09 6.76
N ASN A 41 5.33 -7.83 6.78
CA ASN A 41 6.35 -7.32 5.87
C ASN A 41 7.45 -6.62 6.66
N ALA A 42 8.67 -6.65 6.12
CA ALA A 42 9.73 -5.75 6.52
C ALA A 42 9.29 -4.29 6.28
N PRO A 43 9.96 -3.30 6.90
CA PRO A 43 9.60 -1.89 6.76
C PRO A 43 9.41 -1.44 5.31
N CYS A 44 8.18 -1.07 4.94
CA CYS A 44 7.85 -0.60 3.59
C CYS A 44 6.60 0.28 3.59
N VAL A 45 6.41 1.05 2.53
CA VAL A 45 5.15 1.77 2.25
C VAL A 45 4.39 1.03 1.16
N VAL A 46 3.13 0.68 1.41
CA VAL A 46 2.26 0.01 0.44
C VAL A 46 1.20 0.99 -0.08
N VAL A 47 1.33 1.38 -1.35
CA VAL A 47 0.38 2.28 -2.03
C VAL A 47 -0.72 1.50 -2.74
N GLY A 48 -1.92 2.08 -2.78
CA GLY A 48 -3.06 1.50 -3.47
C GLY A 48 -2.90 1.53 -4.99
N ARG A 49 -3.60 0.62 -5.69
CA ARG A 49 -3.51 0.45 -7.14
C ARG A 49 -3.64 1.78 -7.92
N ASN A 50 -4.64 2.59 -7.57
CA ASN A 50 -5.01 3.81 -8.31
C ASN A 50 -4.56 5.10 -7.60
N GLN A 51 -3.58 5.01 -6.70
CA GLN A 51 -3.03 6.19 -6.04
C GLN A 51 -1.87 6.77 -6.83
N ASN A 52 -1.71 8.08 -6.72
CA ASN A 52 -0.54 8.76 -7.26
C ASN A 52 0.58 8.75 -6.20
N ILE A 53 1.67 8.05 -6.50
CA ILE A 53 2.81 7.92 -5.57
C ILE A 53 3.45 9.28 -5.25
N TRP A 54 3.42 10.21 -6.20
CA TRP A 54 4.04 11.52 -6.10
C TRP A 54 3.28 12.47 -5.19
N THR A 55 1.97 12.30 -5.04
CA THR A 55 1.13 13.11 -4.13
C THR A 55 1.06 12.53 -2.73
N GLU A 56 1.17 11.21 -2.60
CA GLU A 56 0.97 10.50 -1.34
C GLU A 56 2.23 10.50 -0.46
N LEU A 57 3.42 10.50 -1.05
CA LEU A 57 4.65 10.12 -0.34
C LEU A 57 5.68 11.26 -0.21
N ASP A 58 6.36 11.30 0.93
CA ASP A 58 7.61 12.07 1.07
C ASP A 58 8.81 11.21 0.66
N ALA A 59 9.16 11.29 -0.64
CA ALA A 59 10.30 10.58 -1.21
C ALA A 59 11.62 10.86 -0.46
N ARG A 60 11.86 12.10 -0.03
CA ARG A 60 13.12 12.48 0.64
C ARG A 60 13.23 11.84 2.01
N ALA A 61 12.15 11.83 2.79
CA ALA A 61 12.13 11.14 4.08
C ALA A 61 12.26 9.62 3.93
N MET A 62 11.65 9.03 2.90
CA MET A 62 11.78 7.60 2.62
C MET A 62 13.20 7.20 2.23
N HIS A 63 13.89 7.98 1.39
CA HIS A 63 15.30 7.78 1.07
C HIS A 63 16.19 7.83 2.30
N ARG A 64 16.04 8.86 3.17
CA ARG A 64 16.82 8.96 4.42
C ARG A 64 16.60 7.78 5.36
N ALA A 65 15.39 7.21 5.36
CA ALA A 65 15.02 6.09 6.22
C ALA A 65 15.21 4.71 5.56
N HIS A 66 15.64 4.65 4.29
CA HIS A 66 15.74 3.42 3.50
C HIS A 66 14.45 2.60 3.45
N ILE A 67 13.30 3.28 3.28
CA ILE A 67 11.98 2.64 3.27
C ILE A 67 11.43 2.57 1.84
N PRO A 68 11.35 1.39 1.21
CA PRO A 68 10.87 1.26 -0.15
C PRO A 68 9.35 1.42 -0.25
N VAL A 69 8.87 1.86 -1.41
CA VAL A 69 7.47 1.79 -1.82
C VAL A 69 7.19 0.51 -2.61
N VAL A 70 6.01 -0.08 -2.37
CA VAL A 70 5.45 -1.19 -3.13
C VAL A 70 4.00 -0.86 -3.50
N ARG A 71 3.56 -1.18 -4.72
CA ARG A 71 2.18 -0.97 -5.15
C ARG A 71 1.39 -2.27 -5.11
N ARG A 72 0.26 -2.29 -4.40
CA ARG A 72 -0.65 -3.45 -4.33
C ARG A 72 -1.69 -3.45 -5.45
N ARG A 73 -2.33 -4.60 -5.67
CA ARG A 73 -3.34 -4.80 -6.72
C ARG A 73 -4.77 -4.42 -6.34
N SER A 74 -5.05 -4.20 -5.06
CA SER A 74 -6.32 -3.68 -4.55
C SER A 74 -6.33 -2.13 -4.54
N GLY A 75 -7.52 -1.55 -4.44
CA GLY A 75 -7.68 -0.09 -4.24
C GLY A 75 -7.41 0.33 -2.80
N GLY A 76 -7.86 1.54 -2.43
CA GLY A 76 -7.71 2.11 -1.08
C GLY A 76 -6.47 3.01 -0.93
N GLY A 77 -6.25 3.50 0.29
CA GLY A 77 -5.19 4.46 0.62
C GLY A 77 -3.81 3.84 0.86
N THR A 78 -2.84 4.69 1.19
CA THR A 78 -1.46 4.31 1.45
C THR A 78 -1.31 3.89 2.91
N VAL A 79 -0.53 2.84 3.17
CA VAL A 79 -0.21 2.38 4.53
C VAL A 79 1.28 2.11 4.68
N TYR A 80 1.78 2.25 5.91
CA TYR A 80 3.12 1.82 6.29
C TYR A 80 3.04 0.45 6.96
N HIS A 81 3.94 -0.45 6.60
CA HIS A 81 4.10 -1.76 7.23
C HIS A 81 5.49 -1.88 7.85
N ASP A 82 5.57 -2.66 8.91
CA ASP A 82 6.76 -3.28 9.46
C ASP A 82 6.35 -4.59 10.17
N GLU A 83 7.29 -5.22 10.88
CA GLU A 83 7.06 -6.48 11.58
C GLU A 83 6.08 -6.37 12.76
N GLY A 84 5.77 -5.15 13.22
CA GLY A 84 4.74 -4.86 14.21
C GLY A 84 3.33 -4.72 13.61
N ASN A 85 3.21 -4.77 12.28
CA ASN A 85 1.94 -4.76 11.55
C ASN A 85 1.64 -6.14 10.95
N VAL A 86 0.60 -6.81 11.46
CA VAL A 86 0.08 -8.05 10.86
C VAL A 86 -0.81 -7.72 9.66
N ASN A 87 -0.74 -8.55 8.61
CA ASN A 87 -1.61 -8.49 7.46
C ASN A 87 -2.42 -9.78 7.34
N PHE A 88 -3.65 -9.65 6.86
CA PHE A 88 -4.56 -10.76 6.58
C PHE A 88 -5.24 -10.55 5.23
N SER A 89 -5.55 -11.64 4.53
CA SER A 89 -6.29 -11.64 3.27
C SER A 89 -7.25 -12.83 3.22
N PHE A 90 -8.54 -12.57 3.09
CA PHE A 90 -9.58 -13.58 3.00
C PHE A 90 -10.15 -13.63 1.60
N HIS A 91 -10.00 -14.76 0.93
CA HIS A 91 -10.45 -14.98 -0.44
C HIS A 91 -11.67 -15.89 -0.44
N VAL A 92 -12.76 -15.44 -1.06
CA VAL A 92 -14.03 -16.17 -1.12
C VAL A 92 -14.63 -16.08 -2.52
N PRO A 93 -15.60 -16.96 -2.87
CA PRO A 93 -16.38 -16.78 -4.08
C PRO A 93 -16.98 -15.36 -4.15
N ARG A 94 -17.02 -14.78 -5.35
CA ARG A 94 -17.52 -13.40 -5.55
C ARG A 94 -18.94 -13.21 -5.02
N ASN A 95 -19.82 -14.20 -5.18
CA ASN A 95 -21.21 -14.12 -4.72
C ASN A 95 -21.38 -14.28 -3.20
N ALA A 96 -20.37 -14.80 -2.51
CA ALA A 96 -20.32 -14.91 -1.05
C ALA A 96 -19.59 -13.72 -0.40
N PHE A 97 -19.00 -12.83 -1.21
CA PHE A 97 -18.18 -11.74 -0.71
C PHE A 97 -19.02 -10.61 -0.11
N ALA A 98 -18.89 -10.43 1.21
CA ALA A 98 -19.40 -9.28 1.95
C ALA A 98 -18.24 -8.58 2.67
N ARG A 99 -18.23 -7.24 2.64
CA ARG A 99 -17.13 -6.43 3.22
C ARG A 99 -17.05 -6.55 4.74
N HIS A 100 -18.19 -6.72 5.41
CA HIS A 100 -18.29 -6.76 6.87
C HIS A 100 -17.84 -8.09 7.48
N THR A 101 -18.17 -9.23 6.85
CA THR A 101 -17.97 -10.58 7.41
C THR A 101 -16.56 -10.81 7.94
N HIS A 102 -15.55 -10.52 7.13
CA HIS A 102 -14.16 -10.77 7.49
C HIS A 102 -13.59 -9.72 8.44
N THR A 103 -14.10 -8.49 8.40
CA THR A 103 -13.73 -7.43 9.35
C THR A 103 -14.24 -7.77 10.75
N GLU A 104 -15.49 -8.23 10.86
CA GLU A 104 -16.08 -8.74 12.10
C GLU A 104 -15.37 -10.00 12.61
N LEU A 105 -14.99 -10.91 11.72
CA LEU A 105 -14.20 -12.09 12.05
C LEU A 105 -12.87 -11.71 12.73
N VAL A 106 -12.13 -10.74 12.17
CA VAL A 106 -10.89 -10.26 12.79
C VAL A 106 -11.17 -9.60 14.14
N ALA A 107 -12.18 -8.73 14.24
CA ALA A 107 -12.55 -8.12 15.52
C ALA A 107 -12.90 -9.17 16.59
N HIS A 108 -13.69 -10.18 16.22
CA HIS A 108 -14.07 -11.28 17.07
C HIS A 108 -12.85 -12.09 17.53
N SER A 109 -11.93 -12.40 16.62
CA SER A 109 -10.73 -13.19 16.93
C SER A 109 -9.89 -12.58 18.05
N LEU A 110 -9.80 -11.24 18.11
CA LEU A 110 -8.97 -10.54 19.10
C LEU A 110 -9.53 -10.62 20.52
N ALA A 111 -10.83 -10.86 20.68
CA ALA A 111 -11.45 -11.11 21.97
C ALA A 111 -11.29 -12.57 22.46
N ARG A 112 -10.74 -13.47 21.62
CA ARG A 112 -10.68 -14.91 21.88
C ARG A 112 -9.25 -15.35 22.21
N PRO A 113 -9.04 -16.44 22.97
CA PRO A 113 -7.73 -17.03 23.13
C PRO A 113 -7.09 -17.38 21.77
N PRO A 114 -5.75 -17.27 21.62
CA PRO A 114 -4.78 -16.93 22.67
C PRO A 114 -4.65 -15.42 22.97
N VAL A 115 -5.32 -14.52 22.25
CA VAL A 115 -5.21 -13.05 22.45
C VAL A 115 -6.05 -12.54 23.62
N GLY A 116 -7.37 -12.72 23.58
CA GLY A 116 -8.29 -12.47 24.70
C GLY A 116 -8.35 -11.03 25.21
N LEU A 117 -8.48 -10.03 24.33
CA LEU A 117 -8.59 -8.63 24.73
C LEU A 117 -9.86 -8.36 25.56
N PRO A 118 -9.79 -7.53 26.61
CA PRO A 118 -10.93 -7.26 27.50
C PRO A 118 -11.90 -6.26 26.88
N THR A 119 -13.19 -6.41 27.20
CA THR A 119 -14.21 -5.42 26.86
C THR A 119 -13.91 -4.06 27.50
N ARG A 120 -14.45 -3.00 26.91
CA ARG A 120 -14.27 -1.64 27.41
C ARG A 120 -15.53 -0.82 27.21
N PHE A 121 -15.94 -0.10 28.26
CA PHE A 121 -17.20 0.66 28.30
C PHE A 121 -18.45 -0.19 27.99
N GLY A 122 -18.42 -1.49 28.32
CA GLY A 122 -19.51 -2.43 28.01
C GLY A 122 -19.53 -2.90 26.55
N GLU A 123 -18.54 -2.52 25.74
CA GLU A 123 -18.45 -2.86 24.33
C GLU A 123 -17.28 -3.83 24.05
N ALA A 124 -17.30 -4.45 22.88
CA ALA A 124 -16.22 -5.32 22.42
C ALA A 124 -14.86 -4.55 22.39
N PRO A 125 -13.73 -5.23 22.66
CA PRO A 125 -12.40 -4.59 22.68
C PRO A 125 -12.05 -3.87 21.39
N VAL A 126 -12.49 -4.44 20.26
CA VAL A 126 -12.24 -3.97 18.91
C VAL A 126 -13.57 -3.90 18.19
N GLN A 127 -13.82 -2.77 17.52
CA GLN A 127 -15.11 -2.46 16.92
C GLN A 127 -14.95 -2.18 15.43
N VAL A 128 -16.01 -2.43 14.67
CA VAL A 128 -16.07 -2.20 13.23
C VAL A 128 -16.86 -0.93 12.96
N ASN A 129 -16.36 -0.04 12.11
CA ASN A 129 -17.13 1.11 11.64
C ASN A 129 -17.81 0.85 10.28
N ASP A 130 -18.62 1.80 9.81
CA ASP A 130 -19.33 1.73 8.52
C ASP A 130 -18.38 1.60 7.31
N ARG A 131 -17.13 2.04 7.44
CA ARG A 131 -16.10 1.91 6.41
C ARG A 131 -15.34 0.58 6.47
N ASN A 132 -15.69 -0.32 7.37
CA ASN A 132 -15.00 -1.58 7.63
C ASN A 132 -13.54 -1.39 8.08
N ASP A 133 -13.27 -0.29 8.79
CA ASP A 133 -12.06 -0.15 9.59
C ASP A 133 -12.30 -0.74 10.98
N LEU A 134 -11.24 -1.29 11.59
CA LEU A 134 -11.27 -1.62 13.01
C LEU A 134 -10.75 -0.47 13.84
N TYR A 135 -11.42 -0.20 14.95
CA TYR A 135 -10.98 0.77 15.93
C TYR A 135 -11.08 0.25 17.35
N VAL A 136 -10.34 0.91 18.23
CA VAL A 136 -10.36 0.74 19.68
C VAL A 136 -10.54 2.10 20.32
N TYR A 137 -10.95 2.14 21.57
CA TYR A 137 -10.84 3.37 22.36
C TYR A 137 -9.38 3.57 22.80
N ALA A 138 -8.88 4.81 22.71
CA ALA A 138 -7.55 5.19 23.18
C ALA A 138 -7.37 4.84 24.66
N ARG A 139 -6.21 4.36 25.09
CA ARG A 139 -5.97 3.87 26.47
C ARG A 139 -6.47 4.82 27.55
N ASP A 140 -6.24 6.11 27.38
CA ASP A 140 -6.57 7.20 28.29
C ASP A 140 -8.02 7.69 28.19
N ALA A 141 -8.83 7.15 27.27
CA ALA A 141 -10.22 7.55 27.14
C ALA A 141 -11.03 7.26 28.43
N ALA A 142 -11.84 8.24 28.84
CA ALA A 142 -12.72 8.13 30.00
C ALA A 142 -14.10 7.54 29.66
N ASN A 143 -14.49 7.56 28.38
CA ASN A 143 -15.79 7.10 27.90
C ASN A 143 -15.70 6.63 26.43
N ALA A 144 -16.84 6.19 25.90
CA ALA A 144 -16.99 5.67 24.55
C ALA A 144 -17.13 6.76 23.45
N ALA A 145 -16.59 7.96 23.67
CA ALA A 145 -16.75 9.07 22.74
C ALA A 145 -16.08 8.83 21.37
N PRO A 146 -16.63 9.39 20.27
CA PRO A 146 -16.08 9.18 18.92
C PRO A 146 -14.64 9.67 18.73
N ASP A 147 -14.25 10.75 19.40
CA ASP A 147 -12.90 11.34 19.35
C ASP A 147 -11.85 10.52 20.13
N ALA A 148 -12.29 9.67 21.05
CA ALA A 148 -11.44 8.68 21.71
C ALA A 148 -11.11 7.47 20.81
N ARG A 149 -11.76 7.33 19.64
CA ARG A 149 -11.50 6.19 18.75
C ARG A 149 -10.14 6.33 18.08
N ARG A 150 -9.43 5.21 17.98
CA ARG A 150 -8.16 5.07 17.27
C ARG A 150 -8.27 3.88 16.33
N LYS A 151 -7.95 4.09 15.06
CA LYS A 151 -7.94 3.05 14.04
C LYS A 151 -6.77 2.09 14.31
N VAL A 152 -7.04 0.79 14.23
CA VAL A 152 -6.04 -0.26 14.42
C VAL A 152 -5.91 -1.17 13.20
N SER A 153 -6.87 -1.10 12.26
CA SER A 153 -6.87 -1.86 11.01
C SER A 153 -7.49 -1.05 9.89
N GLY A 154 -6.88 -1.09 8.71
CA GLY A 154 -7.48 -0.62 7.47
C GLY A 154 -7.73 -1.76 6.50
N SER A 155 -8.82 -1.66 5.74
CA SER A 155 -9.26 -2.69 4.80
C SER A 155 -9.21 -2.21 3.35
N ALA A 156 -8.88 -3.12 2.44
CA ALA A 156 -9.00 -2.94 1.01
C ALA A 156 -9.48 -4.23 0.33
N TYR A 157 -9.93 -4.11 -0.92
CA TYR A 157 -10.65 -5.18 -1.59
C TYR A 157 -10.23 -5.31 -3.04
N LYS A 158 -10.32 -6.53 -3.57
CA LYS A 158 -10.18 -6.83 -4.99
C LYS A 158 -11.22 -7.86 -5.39
N ILE A 159 -12.00 -7.55 -6.42
CA ILE A 159 -13.04 -8.43 -6.95
C ILE A 159 -12.64 -8.77 -8.40
N ILE A 160 -12.59 -10.07 -8.71
CA ILE A 160 -12.39 -10.59 -10.08
C ILE A 160 -13.63 -11.39 -10.49
N SER A 161 -13.60 -12.05 -11.66
CA SER A 161 -14.79 -12.72 -12.22
C SER A 161 -15.45 -13.70 -11.22
N GLN A 162 -14.68 -14.64 -10.66
CA GLN A 162 -15.21 -15.73 -9.83
C GLN A 162 -14.94 -15.57 -8.33
N ARG A 163 -13.96 -14.76 -7.96
CA ARG A 163 -13.47 -14.63 -6.58
C ARG A 163 -13.30 -13.17 -6.19
N ALA A 164 -13.26 -12.93 -4.89
CA ALA A 164 -12.86 -11.66 -4.32
C ALA A 164 -11.96 -11.92 -3.11
N TYR A 165 -11.11 -10.95 -2.79
CA TYR A 165 -10.50 -10.88 -1.48
C TYR A 165 -10.83 -9.59 -0.73
N HIS A 166 -10.88 -9.73 0.59
CA HIS A 166 -10.71 -8.63 1.55
C HIS A 166 -9.38 -8.83 2.23
N HIS A 167 -8.52 -7.82 2.15
CA HIS A 167 -7.30 -7.81 2.93
C HIS A 167 -7.21 -6.58 3.80
N GLY A 168 -6.40 -6.67 4.84
CA GLY A 168 -6.22 -5.56 5.75
C GLY A 168 -4.94 -5.65 6.54
N THR A 169 -4.74 -4.60 7.33
CA THR A 169 -3.62 -4.47 8.26
C THR A 169 -4.13 -4.61 9.69
N LEU A 170 -3.25 -4.88 10.64
CA LEU A 170 -3.57 -4.86 12.06
C LEU A 170 -2.34 -4.39 12.82
N LEU A 171 -2.43 -3.20 13.39
CA LEU A 171 -1.38 -2.52 14.12
C LEU A 171 -1.21 -3.16 15.50
N LEU A 172 -0.31 -4.13 15.61
CA LEU A 172 0.00 -4.77 16.90
C LEU A 172 0.94 -3.88 17.70
N ASP A 173 2.11 -3.61 17.12
CA ASP A 173 3.18 -2.80 17.71
C ASP A 173 4.07 -2.15 16.63
N ALA A 174 3.46 -1.58 15.59
CA ALA A 174 4.20 -0.94 14.49
C ALA A 174 4.84 0.40 14.91
N ASP A 175 5.91 0.82 14.25
CA ASP A 175 6.50 2.15 14.48
C ASP A 175 5.63 3.25 13.84
N LEU A 176 4.62 3.71 14.59
CA LEU A 176 3.69 4.74 14.13
C LEU A 176 4.39 6.07 13.81
N GLY A 177 5.58 6.33 14.36
CA GLY A 177 6.38 7.52 14.07
C GLY A 177 6.90 7.56 12.62
N ARG A 178 6.96 6.39 11.96
CA ARG A 178 7.31 6.25 10.54
C ARG A 178 6.16 6.53 9.59
N MET A 179 4.93 6.69 10.07
CA MET A 179 3.80 7.10 9.21
C MET A 179 3.96 8.51 8.63
N ARG A 180 4.94 9.31 9.09
CA ARG A 180 5.32 10.59 8.48
C ARG A 180 5.64 10.51 6.98
N PHE A 181 6.02 9.33 6.47
CA PHE A 181 6.29 9.12 5.05
C PHE A 181 5.02 9.22 4.19
N LEU A 182 3.83 9.04 4.78
CA LEU A 182 2.53 9.00 4.11
C LEU A 182 1.92 10.39 3.88
N LYS A 183 2.77 11.42 3.87
CA LYS A 183 2.36 12.79 3.61
C LYS A 183 3.49 13.51 2.88
N ARG A 184 3.26 13.82 1.60
CA ARG A 184 4.19 14.65 0.82
C ARG A 184 4.46 15.98 1.53
N SER A 185 5.73 16.36 1.60
CA SER A 185 6.17 17.66 2.13
C SER A 185 6.79 18.51 1.02
N GLY A 186 6.13 19.61 0.64
CA GLY A 186 6.64 20.55 -0.36
C GLY A 186 6.69 20.01 -1.80
N GLY A 187 7.45 20.71 -2.65
CA GLY A 187 7.57 20.43 -4.08
C GLY A 187 6.52 21.13 -4.95
N ALA A 188 6.58 20.88 -6.25
CA ALA A 188 5.66 21.43 -7.24
C ALA A 188 4.19 21.06 -6.95
N ALA A 189 3.25 21.93 -7.32
CA ALA A 189 1.82 21.62 -7.19
C ALA A 189 1.46 20.49 -8.17
N ILE A 190 0.85 19.41 -7.67
CA ILE A 190 0.42 18.27 -8.48
C ILE A 190 -1.09 18.16 -8.41
N THR A 191 -1.74 18.12 -9.56
CA THR A 191 -3.16 17.78 -9.70
C THR A 191 -3.29 16.41 -10.36
N SER A 192 -3.98 15.48 -9.72
CA SER A 192 -4.19 14.13 -10.23
C SER A 192 -5.61 13.64 -9.93
N LYS A 193 -6.14 12.75 -10.76
CA LYS A 193 -7.47 12.12 -10.56
C LYS A 193 -7.42 10.85 -9.69
N GLY A 194 -6.34 10.67 -8.95
CA GLY A 194 -6.12 9.49 -8.11
C GLY A 194 -7.03 9.42 -6.89
N ILE A 195 -7.02 8.27 -6.22
CA ILE A 195 -7.68 8.09 -4.93
C ILE A 195 -6.74 8.61 -3.84
N ASP A 196 -7.14 9.66 -3.14
CA ASP A 196 -6.37 10.19 -2.01
C ASP A 196 -6.55 9.33 -0.75
N SER A 197 -5.51 9.27 0.07
CA SER A 197 -5.63 8.69 1.42
C SER A 197 -6.55 9.53 2.31
N VAL A 198 -7.33 8.85 3.16
CA VAL A 198 -8.11 9.51 4.22
C VAL A 198 -7.38 9.32 5.56
N PRO A 199 -6.75 10.36 6.12
CA PRO A 199 -6.07 10.26 7.40
C PRO A 199 -7.04 9.84 8.51
N SER A 200 -6.56 9.06 9.47
CA SER A 200 -7.32 8.70 10.67
C SER A 200 -6.33 8.56 11.83
N PRO A 201 -6.67 9.04 13.04
CA PRO A 201 -5.87 8.76 14.23
C PRO A 201 -5.73 7.25 14.44
N VAL A 202 -4.51 6.77 14.62
CA VAL A 202 -4.21 5.34 14.78
C VAL A 202 -3.67 5.03 16.17
N ALA A 203 -3.71 3.76 16.57
CA ALA A 203 -3.01 3.24 17.73
C ALA A 203 -2.55 1.80 17.51
N ASN A 204 -1.51 1.40 18.24
CA ASN A 204 -1.12 0.00 18.38
C ASN A 204 -2.00 -0.69 19.42
N LEU A 205 -2.36 -1.95 19.17
CA LEU A 205 -3.07 -2.78 20.15
C LEU A 205 -2.23 -2.99 21.41
N ALA A 206 -0.91 -3.23 21.29
CA ALA A 206 -0.04 -3.47 22.43
C ALA A 206 0.05 -2.25 23.37
N ALA A 207 0.14 -1.05 22.80
CA ALA A 207 0.13 0.20 23.56
C ALA A 207 -1.24 0.48 24.20
N THR A 208 -2.33 0.07 23.56
CA THR A 208 -3.70 0.27 24.05
C THR A 208 -4.05 -0.69 25.18
N PHE A 209 -3.67 -1.97 25.06
CA PHE A 209 -3.97 -3.05 26.00
C PHE A 209 -2.68 -3.57 26.67
N GLN A 210 -1.98 -2.72 27.43
CA GLN A 210 -0.65 -3.03 27.96
C GLN A 210 -0.56 -4.32 28.77
N GLU A 211 -1.57 -4.64 29.58
CA GLU A 211 -1.62 -5.87 30.36
C GLU A 211 -1.68 -7.13 29.48
N HIS A 212 -2.16 -6.98 28.24
CA HIS A 212 -2.30 -8.05 27.24
C HIS A 212 -1.22 -7.96 26.14
N ALA A 213 -0.30 -7.00 26.21
CA ALA A 213 0.73 -6.79 25.19
C ALA A 213 1.56 -8.06 24.91
N HIS A 214 1.89 -8.82 25.95
CA HIS A 214 2.61 -10.10 25.84
C HIS A 214 1.83 -11.17 25.04
N ARG A 215 0.50 -11.04 24.92
CA ARG A 215 -0.37 -11.94 24.14
C ARG A 215 -0.56 -11.47 22.70
N LEU A 216 -0.30 -10.20 22.40
CA LEU A 216 -0.39 -9.58 21.08
C LEU A 216 0.85 -9.87 20.21
N HIS A 217 1.33 -11.10 20.27
CA HIS A 217 2.39 -11.60 19.40
C HIS A 217 1.77 -12.04 18.04
N PRO A 218 2.46 -11.84 16.90
CA PRO A 218 1.93 -12.21 15.58
C PRO A 218 1.41 -13.65 15.50
N GLU A 219 2.12 -14.61 16.08
CA GLU A 219 1.71 -16.02 16.09
C GLU A 219 0.38 -16.24 16.84
N ASN A 220 0.18 -15.58 17.97
CA ASN A 220 -1.08 -15.66 18.72
C ASN A 220 -2.23 -15.05 17.92
N VAL A 221 -1.97 -13.93 17.24
CA VAL A 221 -2.96 -13.26 16.39
C VAL A 221 -3.29 -14.13 15.17
N TYR A 222 -2.31 -14.79 14.55
CA TYR A 222 -2.53 -15.73 13.46
C TYR A 222 -3.39 -16.91 13.90
N GLN A 223 -3.08 -17.50 15.06
CA GLN A 223 -3.88 -18.59 15.63
C GLN A 223 -5.32 -18.17 15.92
N ALA A 224 -5.52 -16.98 16.50
CA ALA A 224 -6.85 -16.45 16.77
C ALA A 224 -7.65 -16.22 15.48
N ILE A 225 -7.04 -15.60 14.46
CA ILE A 225 -7.70 -15.36 13.17
C ILE A 225 -8.00 -16.67 12.44
N ALA A 226 -7.07 -17.62 12.43
CA ALA A 226 -7.27 -18.94 11.82
C ALA A 226 -8.39 -19.72 12.52
N ALA A 227 -8.48 -19.65 13.85
CA ALA A 227 -9.57 -20.26 14.61
C ALA A 227 -10.93 -19.64 14.27
N ALA A 228 -11.04 -18.31 14.25
CA ALA A 228 -12.28 -17.61 13.85
C ALA A 228 -12.66 -17.90 12.38
N PHE A 229 -11.67 -18.05 11.50
CA PHE A 229 -11.87 -18.49 10.13
C PHE A 229 -12.41 -19.92 10.05
N ALA A 230 -11.90 -20.83 10.87
CA ALA A 230 -12.40 -22.20 10.97
C ALA A 230 -13.81 -22.28 11.57
N GLU A 231 -14.16 -21.42 12.54
CA GLU A 231 -15.53 -21.29 13.05
C GLU A 231 -16.49 -20.84 11.94
N THR A 232 -16.04 -19.97 11.03
CA THR A 232 -16.87 -19.41 9.94
C THR A 232 -17.01 -20.36 8.75
N TYR A 233 -15.94 -21.04 8.35
CA TYR A 233 -15.88 -21.80 7.09
C TYR A 233 -15.58 -23.31 7.25
N GLY A 234 -15.37 -23.78 8.48
CA GLY A 234 -14.98 -25.15 8.81
C GLY A 234 -13.47 -25.35 8.97
N ALA A 235 -13.06 -26.49 9.51
CA ALA A 235 -11.64 -26.80 9.71
C ALA A 235 -10.93 -27.09 8.37
N GLY A 236 -9.80 -26.42 8.18
CA GLY A 236 -8.96 -26.49 6.98
C GLY A 236 -7.56 -27.00 7.26
N ASP A 237 -6.78 -27.13 6.19
CA ASP A 237 -5.34 -27.36 6.30
C ASP A 237 -4.61 -26.02 6.40
N THR A 238 -3.50 -25.99 7.15
CA THR A 238 -2.60 -24.83 7.27
C THR A 238 -1.31 -25.11 6.53
N HIS A 239 -0.87 -24.15 5.73
CA HIS A 239 0.33 -24.24 4.91
C HIS A 239 1.26 -23.07 5.20
N ASP A 240 2.53 -23.37 5.46
CA ASP A 240 3.58 -22.36 5.48
C ASP A 240 4.06 -22.09 4.06
N VAL A 241 4.27 -20.82 3.72
CA VAL A 241 4.81 -20.40 2.42
C VAL A 241 5.91 -19.37 2.59
N ASP A 242 6.88 -19.40 1.69
CA ASP A 242 7.99 -18.45 1.63
C ASP A 242 8.53 -18.35 0.20
N GLU A 243 9.64 -17.65 0.03
CA GLU A 243 10.30 -17.43 -1.25
C GLU A 243 10.62 -18.73 -2.00
N ALA A 244 10.74 -19.90 -1.35
CA ALA A 244 10.93 -21.18 -2.03
C ALA A 244 9.70 -21.60 -2.84
N ASN A 245 8.53 -21.02 -2.57
CA ASN A 245 7.31 -21.25 -3.34
C ASN A 245 7.17 -20.31 -4.55
N LEU A 246 8.14 -19.44 -4.84
CA LEU A 246 8.02 -18.44 -5.90
C LEU A 246 7.82 -19.02 -7.30
N ASP A 247 8.32 -20.23 -7.55
CA ASP A 247 8.16 -20.91 -8.84
C ASP A 247 6.85 -21.70 -8.94
N ALA A 248 5.91 -21.50 -8.00
CA ALA A 248 4.59 -22.11 -8.09
C ALA A 248 3.84 -21.63 -9.33
N GLU A 249 3.32 -22.59 -10.08
CA GLU A 249 2.45 -22.37 -11.23
C GLU A 249 1.17 -23.19 -11.12
N ALA A 250 0.09 -22.65 -11.66
CA ALA A 250 -1.16 -23.38 -11.76
C ALA A 250 -1.90 -23.04 -13.07
N GLN A 251 -2.49 -24.07 -13.67
CA GLN A 251 -3.37 -23.93 -14.83
C GLN A 251 -4.81 -23.74 -14.36
N VAL A 252 -5.43 -22.61 -14.74
CA VAL A 252 -6.86 -22.35 -14.50
C VAL A 252 -7.55 -22.12 -15.83
N GLY A 253 -8.33 -23.12 -16.26
CA GLY A 253 -8.92 -23.12 -17.60
C GLY A 253 -7.84 -23.13 -18.68
N LYS A 254 -7.75 -22.04 -19.46
CA LYS A 254 -6.73 -21.88 -20.51
C LYS A 254 -5.53 -21.01 -20.09
N ALA A 255 -5.54 -20.42 -18.90
CA ALA A 255 -4.48 -19.53 -18.44
C ALA A 255 -3.52 -20.24 -17.47
N VAL A 256 -2.22 -20.01 -17.65
CA VAL A 256 -1.19 -20.33 -16.65
C VAL A 256 -1.01 -19.10 -15.76
N HIS A 257 -1.06 -19.32 -14.45
CA HIS A 257 -0.73 -18.32 -13.44
C HIS A 257 0.57 -18.73 -12.74
N SER A 258 1.48 -17.77 -12.56
CA SER A 258 2.81 -17.97 -11.99
C SER A 258 3.05 -16.95 -10.89
N ALA A 259 3.45 -17.40 -9.70
CA ALA A 259 3.82 -16.53 -8.59
C ALA A 259 5.05 -15.68 -8.94
N ARG A 260 6.06 -16.28 -9.61
CA ARG A 260 7.25 -15.59 -10.14
C ARG A 260 6.88 -14.44 -11.06
N LYS A 261 6.01 -14.67 -12.04
CA LYS A 261 5.59 -13.62 -12.97
C LYS A 261 4.90 -12.45 -12.25
N ASN A 262 4.06 -12.75 -11.26
CA ASN A 262 3.45 -11.71 -10.43
C ASN A 262 4.51 -10.93 -9.66
N TYR A 263 5.47 -11.62 -9.04
CA TYR A 263 6.56 -11.02 -8.29
C TYR A 263 7.40 -10.07 -9.15
N ASP A 264 7.81 -10.52 -10.33
CA ASP A 264 8.62 -9.74 -11.27
C ASP A 264 7.86 -8.50 -11.76
N GLU A 265 6.56 -8.62 -12.04
CA GLU A 265 5.72 -7.48 -12.43
C GLU A 265 5.69 -6.41 -11.32
N LEU A 266 5.63 -6.81 -10.05
CA LEU A 266 5.62 -5.86 -8.92
C LEU A 266 6.92 -5.04 -8.81
N HIS A 267 8.02 -5.52 -9.40
CA HIS A 267 9.31 -4.83 -9.47
C HIS A 267 9.44 -3.92 -10.70
N THR A 268 8.50 -3.98 -11.64
CA THR A 268 8.60 -3.17 -12.86
C THR A 268 8.29 -1.71 -12.59
N TRP A 269 9.00 -0.83 -13.31
CA TRP A 269 8.74 0.61 -13.29
C TRP A 269 7.29 0.94 -13.70
N ASP A 270 6.81 0.27 -14.75
CA ASP A 270 5.43 0.37 -15.25
C ASP A 270 4.39 0.11 -14.16
N TRP A 271 4.66 -0.86 -13.29
CA TRP A 271 3.76 -1.16 -12.18
C TRP A 271 3.91 -0.16 -11.04
N VAL A 272 5.13 0.08 -10.55
CA VAL A 272 5.34 0.93 -9.38
C VAL A 272 4.96 2.38 -9.69
N TYR A 273 5.62 3.01 -10.66
CA TYR A 273 5.45 4.43 -10.97
C TYR A 273 4.48 4.66 -12.13
N GLY A 274 4.59 3.87 -13.20
CA GLY A 274 3.81 4.04 -14.42
C GLY A 274 2.31 3.75 -14.26
N SER A 275 1.92 3.09 -13.18
CA SER A 275 0.51 2.87 -12.83
C SER A 275 -0.10 4.03 -12.05
N SER A 276 0.68 5.09 -11.75
CA SER A 276 0.12 6.32 -11.19
C SER A 276 -0.86 6.95 -12.18
N PRO A 277 -2.03 7.44 -11.71
CA PRO A 277 -2.97 8.15 -12.57
C PRO A 277 -2.33 9.36 -13.22
N ASP A 278 -2.85 9.75 -14.38
CA ASP A 278 -2.45 10.96 -15.08
C ASP A 278 -2.44 12.16 -14.11
N MET A 279 -1.41 12.98 -14.27
CA MET A 279 -1.21 14.15 -13.43
C MET A 279 -0.66 15.34 -14.21
N GLN A 280 -1.00 16.51 -13.69
CA GLN A 280 -0.48 17.80 -14.10
C GLN A 280 0.43 18.32 -12.99
N VAL A 281 1.60 18.81 -13.38
CA VAL A 281 2.60 19.32 -12.42
C VAL A 281 3.00 20.73 -12.81
N ASP A 282 2.67 21.68 -11.94
CA ASP A 282 3.01 23.09 -12.12
C ASP A 282 4.32 23.41 -11.41
N VAL A 283 5.33 23.83 -12.17
CA VAL A 283 6.63 24.23 -11.64
C VAL A 283 7.02 25.61 -12.14
N THR A 284 7.56 26.42 -11.24
CA THR A 284 7.91 27.83 -11.49
C THR A 284 9.18 28.22 -10.75
N THR A 285 9.96 29.11 -11.35
CA THR A 285 11.13 29.71 -10.71
C THR A 285 10.77 30.70 -9.60
N ASP A 286 9.50 31.14 -9.52
CA ASP A 286 9.02 31.93 -8.37
C ASP A 286 9.03 31.11 -7.08
N ALA A 287 8.70 29.82 -7.17
CA ALA A 287 8.68 28.89 -6.04
C ALA A 287 10.05 28.24 -5.79
N THR A 288 10.81 27.96 -6.86
CA THR A 288 12.18 27.42 -6.76
C THR A 288 13.11 28.23 -7.67
N PRO A 289 13.81 29.25 -7.14
CA PRO A 289 14.68 30.12 -7.93
C PRO A 289 15.74 29.37 -8.75
N TRP A 290 16.01 29.88 -9.95
CA TRP A 290 17.02 29.37 -10.88
C TRP A 290 17.83 30.52 -11.51
N ASP A 291 18.84 31.01 -10.80
CA ASP A 291 19.86 31.94 -11.30
C ASP A 291 19.31 33.12 -12.13
N GLY A 292 18.21 33.73 -11.67
CA GLY A 292 17.56 34.86 -12.34
C GLY A 292 16.60 34.51 -13.49
N THR A 293 16.55 33.25 -13.91
CA THR A 293 15.67 32.73 -14.97
C THR A 293 14.20 32.81 -14.56
N GLN A 294 13.35 33.30 -15.47
CA GLN A 294 11.91 33.37 -15.34
C GLN A 294 11.25 32.27 -16.16
N LEU A 295 10.95 31.15 -15.50
CA LEU A 295 10.34 29.98 -16.11
C LEU A 295 9.09 29.58 -15.34
N ALA A 296 7.99 29.34 -16.05
CA ALA A 296 6.81 28.68 -15.51
C ALA A 296 6.30 27.68 -16.55
N LEU A 297 6.11 26.43 -16.13
CA LEU A 297 5.67 25.36 -17.01
C LEU A 297 4.66 24.45 -16.31
N THR A 298 3.93 23.70 -17.12
CA THR A 298 3.01 22.65 -16.68
C THR A 298 3.38 21.36 -17.40
N LEU A 299 3.78 20.34 -16.64
CA LEU A 299 4.05 19.01 -17.17
C LEU A 299 2.77 18.18 -17.11
N HIS A 300 2.35 17.61 -18.23
CA HIS A 300 1.30 16.59 -18.26
C HIS A 300 1.96 15.23 -18.36
N THR A 301 1.50 14.28 -17.56
CA THR A 301 2.02 12.91 -17.59
C THR A 301 0.90 11.91 -17.84
N GLN A 302 1.22 10.88 -18.60
CA GLN A 302 0.37 9.71 -18.85
C GLN A 302 1.18 8.47 -18.56
N ARG A 303 0.66 7.59 -17.70
CA ARG A 303 1.38 6.40 -17.23
C ARG A 303 2.81 6.71 -16.71
N GLY A 304 2.95 7.82 -15.99
CA GLY A 304 4.23 8.29 -15.45
C GLY A 304 5.22 8.85 -16.47
N ILE A 305 4.87 8.91 -17.76
CA ILE A 305 5.69 9.50 -18.83
C ILE A 305 5.19 10.90 -19.14
N VAL A 306 6.08 11.86 -19.31
CA VAL A 306 5.73 13.23 -19.73
C VAL A 306 5.14 13.18 -21.14
N SER A 307 3.86 13.51 -21.29
CA SER A 307 3.17 13.52 -22.58
C SER A 307 3.22 14.89 -23.24
N THR A 308 3.20 15.95 -22.44
CA THR A 308 3.12 17.35 -22.92
C THR A 308 3.83 18.27 -21.94
N VAL A 309 4.48 19.31 -22.47
CA VAL A 309 5.06 20.41 -21.69
C VAL A 309 4.46 21.72 -22.17
N ASP A 310 3.67 22.36 -21.30
CA ASP A 310 3.11 23.68 -21.59
C ASP A 310 4.00 24.75 -20.95
N VAL A 311 4.66 25.55 -21.78
CA VAL A 311 5.50 26.67 -21.32
C VAL A 311 4.63 27.92 -21.17
N ARG A 312 4.36 28.33 -19.93
CA ARG A 312 3.53 29.49 -19.60
C ARG A 312 4.33 30.79 -19.53
N ARG A 313 5.61 30.70 -19.15
CA ARG A 313 6.55 31.83 -19.11
C ARG A 313 7.95 31.33 -19.39
N LEU A 314 8.69 32.03 -20.24
CA LEU A 314 10.08 31.77 -20.57
C LEU A 314 10.78 33.08 -20.95
N ASP A 315 11.88 33.41 -20.29
CA ASP A 315 12.75 34.56 -20.62
C ASP A 315 14.04 34.15 -21.36
N ARG A 316 14.38 32.86 -21.34
CA ARG A 316 15.58 32.26 -21.96
C ARG A 316 15.19 31.30 -23.10
N GLU A 317 15.08 31.82 -24.32
CA GLU A 317 14.66 31.03 -25.49
C GLU A 317 15.59 29.86 -25.84
N ASP A 318 16.85 29.90 -25.42
CA ASP A 318 17.79 28.78 -25.56
C ASP A 318 17.37 27.52 -24.77
N LEU A 319 16.47 27.65 -23.78
CA LEU A 319 15.91 26.51 -23.04
C LEU A 319 14.81 25.76 -23.80
N ARG A 320 14.20 26.36 -24.82
CA ARG A 320 13.02 25.80 -25.49
C ARG A 320 13.25 24.39 -26.05
N PRO A 321 14.35 24.10 -26.77
CA PRO A 321 14.63 22.74 -27.25
C PRO A 321 14.78 21.73 -26.11
N ALA A 322 15.39 22.13 -24.99
CA ALA A 322 15.55 21.28 -23.82
C ALA A 322 14.21 20.96 -23.13
N LEU A 323 13.30 21.95 -23.06
CA LEU A 323 11.95 21.79 -22.52
C LEU A 323 11.09 20.87 -23.40
N GLU A 324 11.14 21.06 -24.72
CA GLU A 324 10.45 20.19 -25.69
C GLU A 324 11.00 18.75 -25.63
N GLY A 325 12.30 18.59 -25.39
CA GLY A 325 12.97 17.30 -25.21
C GLY A 325 12.56 16.52 -23.96
N LEU A 326 11.80 17.11 -23.04
CA LEU A 326 11.25 16.39 -21.88
C LEU A 326 10.07 15.48 -22.26
N VAL A 327 9.42 15.70 -23.41
CA VAL A 327 8.33 14.83 -23.88
C VAL A 327 8.87 13.41 -24.13
N GLY A 328 8.21 12.42 -23.56
CA GLY A 328 8.64 11.02 -23.57
C GLY A 328 9.57 10.65 -22.40
N ALA A 329 10.02 11.60 -21.59
CA ALA A 329 10.82 11.30 -20.41
C ALA A 329 9.96 10.67 -19.29
N PRO A 330 10.46 9.63 -18.60
CA PRO A 330 9.88 9.18 -17.34
C PRO A 330 9.91 10.29 -16.29
N TYR A 331 8.82 10.48 -15.56
CA TYR A 331 8.73 11.57 -14.59
C TYR A 331 9.72 11.42 -13.42
N ASP A 332 10.08 10.19 -13.05
CA ASP A 332 11.11 9.90 -12.03
C ASP A 332 12.55 10.18 -12.47
N ALA A 333 12.77 10.36 -13.77
CA ALA A 333 14.01 10.93 -14.28
C ALA A 333 14.10 12.43 -13.99
N LEU A 334 12.95 13.11 -13.82
CA LEU A 334 12.87 14.55 -13.52
C LEU A 334 12.75 14.83 -12.02
N ALA A 335 11.87 14.10 -11.32
CA ALA A 335 11.58 14.25 -9.89
C ALA A 335 12.18 13.11 -9.09
N LEU A 336 12.56 13.34 -7.82
CA LEU A 336 13.07 12.26 -6.96
C LEU A 336 11.98 11.21 -6.67
N PRO A 337 12.06 9.98 -7.21
CA PRO A 337 11.09 8.94 -6.87
C PRO A 337 11.23 8.50 -5.41
N PRO A 338 10.14 8.15 -4.73
CA PRO A 338 10.22 7.30 -3.54
C PRO A 338 11.03 6.04 -3.88
N PRO A 339 11.96 5.59 -3.03
CA PRO A 339 12.81 4.44 -3.34
C PRO A 339 11.95 3.19 -3.55
N SER A 340 12.29 2.36 -4.53
CA SER A 340 11.61 1.09 -4.79
C SER A 340 12.59 0.06 -5.32
N ALA A 341 12.11 -1.16 -5.58
CA ALA A 341 12.89 -2.19 -6.23
C ALA A 341 12.94 -2.03 -7.77
N ALA A 342 12.18 -1.09 -8.34
CA ALA A 342 12.22 -0.83 -9.77
C ALA A 342 13.50 -0.08 -10.18
N PRO A 343 14.06 -0.35 -11.36
CA PRO A 343 15.24 0.36 -11.86
C PRO A 343 14.97 1.86 -11.96
N ALA A 344 15.91 2.66 -11.44
CA ALA A 344 15.85 4.11 -11.54
C ALA A 344 15.98 4.55 -13.00
N GLN A 345 15.12 5.48 -13.42
CA GLN A 345 15.23 6.11 -14.73
C GLN A 345 16.18 7.31 -14.65
N THR A 346 16.98 7.50 -15.69
CA THR A 346 17.89 8.65 -15.81
C THR A 346 17.60 9.41 -17.08
N LEU A 347 17.52 10.74 -16.98
CA LEU A 347 17.47 11.60 -18.14
C LEU A 347 18.88 11.72 -18.71
N HIS A 348 19.09 11.31 -19.96
CA HIS A 348 20.37 11.51 -20.63
C HIS A 348 20.44 12.96 -21.14
N SER A 349 21.25 13.80 -20.49
CA SER A 349 21.51 15.17 -20.93
C SER A 349 22.41 15.17 -22.17
N LYS A 350 22.09 16.02 -23.14
CA LYS A 350 22.84 16.15 -24.41
C LYS A 350 23.74 17.39 -24.45
N GLY A 351 23.79 18.15 -23.36
CA GLY A 351 24.52 19.40 -23.28
C GLY A 351 24.41 20.06 -21.90
N PRO A 352 25.14 21.17 -21.70
CA PRO A 352 25.17 21.89 -20.42
C PRO A 352 23.83 22.54 -20.08
N VAL A 353 23.01 22.89 -21.08
CA VAL A 353 21.68 23.49 -20.87
C VAL A 353 20.70 22.46 -20.32
N GLU A 354 20.64 21.28 -20.94
CA GLU A 354 19.81 20.17 -20.50
C GLU A 354 20.19 19.69 -19.10
N GLU A 355 21.49 19.65 -18.80
CA GLU A 355 22.01 19.28 -17.49
C GLU A 355 21.57 20.28 -16.41
N ALA A 356 21.71 21.59 -16.68
CA ALA A 356 21.27 22.63 -15.75
C ALA A 356 19.75 22.59 -15.52
N LEU A 357 18.96 22.37 -16.58
CA LEU A 357 17.52 22.20 -16.49
C LEU A 357 17.14 20.97 -15.65
N ALA A 358 17.79 19.83 -15.88
CA ALA A 358 17.53 18.59 -15.15
C ALA A 358 17.83 18.75 -13.65
N GLN A 359 18.94 19.40 -13.29
CA GLN A 359 19.30 19.70 -11.91
C GLN A 359 18.28 20.61 -11.22
N TRP A 360 17.81 21.64 -11.93
CA TRP A 360 16.77 22.52 -11.39
C TRP A 360 15.44 21.78 -11.21
N LEU A 361 14.98 21.03 -12.21
CA LEU A 361 13.75 20.21 -12.12
C LEU A 361 13.82 19.24 -10.94
N ARG A 362 14.97 18.59 -10.70
CA ARG A 362 15.16 17.66 -9.59
C ARG A 362 14.97 18.31 -8.21
N LYS A 363 15.21 19.60 -8.11
CA LYS A 363 15.00 20.39 -6.88
C LYS A 363 13.56 20.87 -6.75
N ALA A 364 12.97 21.27 -7.87
CA ALA A 364 11.68 21.97 -7.93
C ALA A 364 10.47 21.02 -7.89
N LEU A 365 10.61 19.81 -8.44
CA LEU A 365 9.61 18.74 -8.41
C LEU A 365 9.70 17.95 -7.09
#